data_AF-A0A0Q1BU83-F1
#
_entry.id   AF-A0A0Q1BU83-F1
#
_cell.length_a   1.000
_cell.length_b   1.000
_cell.length_c   1.000
_cell.angle_alpha   90.00
_cell.angle_beta   90.00
_cell.angle_gamma   90.00
#
_symmetry.space_group_name_H-M   'P 1'
#
loop_
_entity.id
_entity.type
_entity.pdbx_description
1 polymer ?
#
loop_
_entity_poly.entity_id
_entity_poly.type
_entity_poly.pdbx_seq_one_letter_code
_entity_poly.pdbx_strand_id
1 'polypeptide(L)'
;MNNSSKIEIKLKDGNAVDLFKQFKMGTHQIKFIFEGKGLPRDEQKRQIALVEFQTTLFKNGKQIGAVKRQPMPFFPGEMLEPVEAFDIINLLSTTASKFSSSSYPGKVAPGTYEVRLTAKMIGVKGEIAPVSLVIFI
;
A
#
# COMPACT_ATOMS: atom_id res chain seq x y z
N MET A 1 17.67 12.28 3.06
CA MET A 1 17.66 10.83 3.35
C MET A 1 16.54 10.21 2.53
N ASN A 2 16.89 9.44 1.49
CA ASN A 2 15.93 8.73 0.64
C ASN A 2 15.47 7.48 1.40
N ASN A 3 14.40 7.62 2.17
CA ASN A 3 13.85 6.56 3.03
C ASN A 3 12.77 5.74 2.30
N SER A 4 12.98 5.38 1.03
CA SER A 4 12.11 4.43 0.36
C SER A 4 12.30 3.06 0.99
N SER A 5 11.29 2.56 1.70
CA SER A 5 11.35 1.23 2.30
C SER A 5 10.98 0.18 1.24
N LYS A 6 11.82 -0.84 1.13
CA LYS A 6 11.59 -1.99 0.24
C LYS A 6 11.35 -3.22 1.10
N ILE A 7 10.24 -3.91 0.87
CA ILE A 7 9.92 -5.18 1.52
C ILE A 7 9.90 -6.26 0.45
N GLU A 8 10.69 -7.32 0.62
CA GLU A 8 10.71 -8.46 -0.30
C GLU A 8 9.93 -9.64 0.29
N ILE A 9 9.01 -10.18 -0.51
CA ILE A 9 8.08 -11.24 -0.11
C ILE A 9 8.15 -12.35 -1.15
N LYS A 10 8.23 -13.61 -0.69
CA LYS A 10 8.16 -14.80 -1.57
C LYS A 10 6.88 -15.57 -1.27
N LEU A 11 6.03 -15.75 -2.28
CA LEU A 11 4.77 -16.51 -2.18
C LEU A 11 4.92 -17.83 -2.95
N LYS A 12 5.21 -18.92 -2.24
CA LYS A 12 5.56 -20.22 -2.85
C LYS A 12 4.44 -20.82 -3.70
N ASP A 13 3.18 -20.62 -3.32
CA ASP A 13 2.02 -21.24 -3.98
C ASP A 13 1.22 -20.26 -4.83
N GLY A 14 1.75 -19.04 -5.05
CA GLY A 14 1.06 -17.99 -5.80
C GLY A 14 -0.32 -17.63 -5.25
N ASN A 15 -0.46 -17.69 -3.92
CA ASN A 15 -1.69 -17.38 -3.24
C ASN A 15 -1.62 -15.98 -2.60
N ALA A 16 -2.41 -15.04 -3.11
CA ALA A 16 -2.52 -13.69 -2.56
C ALA A 16 -3.02 -13.67 -1.10
N VAL A 17 -3.74 -14.70 -0.65
CA VAL A 17 -4.22 -14.78 0.75
C VAL A 17 -3.07 -15.01 1.73
N ASP A 18 -2.01 -15.69 1.32
CA ASP A 18 -0.83 -15.87 2.18
C ASP A 18 -0.10 -14.55 2.46
N LEU A 19 -0.22 -13.58 1.57
CA LEU A 19 0.24 -12.22 1.79
C LEU A 19 -0.48 -11.60 3.01
N PHE A 20 -1.82 -11.70 3.09
CA PHE A 20 -2.58 -11.23 4.26
C PHE A 20 -2.11 -11.88 5.54
N LYS A 21 -1.88 -13.19 5.51
CA LYS A 21 -1.42 -13.94 6.68
C LYS A 21 -0.09 -13.39 7.20
N GLN A 22 0.87 -13.11 6.32
CA GLN A 22 2.18 -12.58 6.72
C GLN A 22 2.09 -11.17 7.31
N PHE A 23 1.27 -10.29 6.76
CA PHE A 23 1.05 -8.96 7.34
C PHE A 23 0.30 -9.02 8.68
N LYS A 24 -0.76 -9.84 8.80
CA LYS A 24 -1.52 -10.00 10.05
C LYS A 24 -0.70 -10.64 11.17
N MET A 25 0.22 -11.55 10.84
CA MET A 25 1.15 -12.15 11.79
C MET A 25 2.30 -11.20 12.18
N GLY A 26 2.30 -9.96 11.68
CA GLY A 26 3.30 -8.94 12.00
C GLY A 26 4.67 -9.19 11.37
N THR A 27 4.78 -10.11 10.41
CA THR A 27 6.04 -10.45 9.73
C THR A 27 6.52 -9.31 8.83
N HIS A 28 5.59 -8.46 8.37
CA HIS A 28 5.85 -7.25 7.61
C HIS A 28 4.98 -6.10 8.12
N GLN A 29 5.51 -4.87 8.12
CA GLN A 29 4.78 -3.66 8.50
C GLN A 29 5.01 -2.58 7.45
N ILE A 30 3.94 -1.88 7.08
CA ILE A 30 4.01 -0.70 6.22
C ILE A 30 4.02 0.51 7.14
N LYS A 31 5.13 1.26 7.10
CA LYS A 31 5.32 2.44 7.93
C LYS A 31 5.38 3.68 7.05
N PHE A 32 4.49 4.63 7.32
CA PHE A 32 4.58 5.98 6.77
C PHE A 32 4.94 6.93 7.90
N ILE A 33 5.87 7.84 7.65
CA ILE A 33 6.22 8.90 8.61
C ILE A 33 5.98 10.22 7.91
N PHE A 34 5.18 11.08 8.53
CA PHE A 34 4.96 12.43 8.03
C PHE A 34 5.05 13.49 9.11
N GLU A 35 5.69 14.60 8.75
CA GLU A 35 5.82 15.76 9.62
C GLU A 35 4.69 16.75 9.33
N GLY A 36 3.93 17.13 10.36
CA GLY A 36 2.78 18.03 10.26
C GLY A 36 3.12 19.53 10.18
N LYS A 37 4.28 19.88 9.61
CA LYS A 37 4.74 21.27 9.56
C LYS A 37 3.79 22.11 8.74
N GLY A 38 3.29 23.21 9.32
CA GLY A 38 2.40 24.16 8.64
C GLY A 38 0.93 23.75 8.55
N LEU A 39 0.52 22.65 9.19
CA LEU A 39 -0.91 22.30 9.27
C LEU A 39 -1.67 23.24 10.21
N PRO A 40 -2.90 23.65 9.84
CA PRO A 40 -3.78 24.40 10.73
C PRO A 40 -4.08 23.59 11.99
N ARG A 41 -4.36 24.31 13.07
CA ARG A 41 -4.72 23.74 14.36
C ARG A 41 -6.19 23.98 14.64
N ASP A 42 -6.87 22.97 15.19
CA ASP A 42 -8.22 23.14 15.69
C ASP A 42 -8.23 23.78 17.10
N GLU A 43 -9.42 23.91 17.69
CA GLU A 43 -9.64 24.46 19.04
C GLU A 43 -8.88 23.69 20.13
N GLN A 44 -8.57 22.41 19.90
CA GLN A 44 -7.82 21.54 20.80
C GLN A 44 -6.32 21.51 20.48
N LYS A 45 -5.84 22.40 19.61
CA LYS A 45 -4.45 22.49 19.13
C LYS A 45 -3.98 21.25 18.36
N ARG A 46 -4.89 20.40 17.87
CA ARG A 46 -4.57 19.22 17.08
C ARG A 46 -4.24 19.62 15.65
N GLN A 47 -3.30 18.93 15.04
CA GLN A 47 -2.98 19.06 13.62
C GLN A 47 -3.47 17.81 12.88
N ILE A 48 -4.22 18.02 11.80
CA ILE A 48 -4.76 16.94 10.96
C ILE A 48 -4.35 17.21 9.52
N ALA A 49 -3.70 16.24 8.89
CA ALA A 49 -3.44 16.26 7.45
C ALA A 49 -4.51 15.46 6.71
N LEU A 50 -4.94 15.96 5.56
CA LEU A 50 -5.65 15.12 4.60
C LEU A 50 -4.60 14.42 3.74
N VAL A 51 -4.61 13.08 3.78
CA VAL A 51 -3.67 12.24 3.05
C VAL A 51 -4.42 11.43 2.00
N GLU A 52 -3.92 11.51 0.77
CA GLU A 52 -4.40 10.76 -0.37
C GLU A 52 -3.43 9.61 -0.66
N PHE A 53 -3.92 8.38 -0.54
CA PHE A 53 -3.13 7.19 -0.83
C PHE A 53 -3.37 6.69 -2.25
N GLN A 54 -2.30 6.28 -2.89
CA GLN A 54 -2.33 5.57 -4.17
C GLN A 54 -1.47 4.31 -4.09
N THR A 55 -2.06 3.22 -4.54
CA THR A 55 -1.41 1.92 -4.72
C THR A 55 -1.26 1.67 -6.21
N THR A 56 -0.04 1.43 -6.67
CA THR A 56 0.25 1.12 -8.07
C THR A 56 0.85 -0.28 -8.16
N LEU A 57 0.30 -1.13 -9.03
CA LEU A 57 0.79 -2.50 -9.24
C LEU A 57 1.56 -2.58 -10.56
N PHE A 58 2.78 -3.11 -10.48
CA PHE A 58 3.62 -3.45 -11.61
C PHE A 58 3.82 -4.96 -11.67
N LYS A 59 3.85 -5.52 -12.88
CA LYS A 59 4.26 -6.90 -13.16
C LYS A 59 5.41 -6.86 -14.15
N ASN A 60 6.54 -7.47 -13.79
CA ASN A 60 7.76 -7.50 -14.60
C ASN A 60 8.16 -6.10 -15.12
N GLY A 61 8.05 -5.09 -14.26
CA GLY A 61 8.35 -3.69 -14.58
C GLY A 61 7.26 -2.91 -15.33
N LYS A 62 6.19 -3.56 -15.80
CA LYS A 62 5.07 -2.89 -16.48
C LYS A 62 3.94 -2.60 -15.50
N GLN A 63 3.44 -1.37 -15.47
CA GLN A 63 2.24 -1.04 -14.70
C GLN A 63 1.02 -1.79 -15.25
N ILE A 64 0.30 -2.48 -14.39
CA ILE A 64 -0.87 -3.29 -14.74
C ILE A 64 -2.14 -2.90 -13.97
N GLY A 65 -2.03 -2.01 -12.97
CA GLY A 65 -3.18 -1.49 -12.25
C GLY A 65 -2.79 -0.39 -11.28
N ALA A 66 -3.77 0.41 -10.88
CA ALA A 66 -3.63 1.38 -9.80
C ALA A 66 -4.98 1.60 -9.11
N VAL A 67 -4.95 1.85 -7.81
CA VAL A 67 -6.10 2.29 -7.02
C VAL A 67 -5.71 3.56 -6.29
N LYS A 68 -6.61 4.52 -6.31
CA LYS A 68 -6.47 5.79 -5.61
C LYS A 68 -7.64 5.94 -4.66
N ARG A 69 -7.36 6.16 -3.37
CA ARG A 69 -8.40 6.33 -2.35
C ARG A 69 -8.76 7.80 -2.22
N GLN A 70 -9.99 8.05 -1.77
CA GLN A 70 -10.39 9.40 -1.38
C GLN A 70 -9.49 9.88 -0.23
N PRO A 71 -9.18 11.18 -0.15
CA PRO A 71 -8.37 11.72 0.92
C PRO A 71 -8.99 11.47 2.29
N MET A 72 -8.17 11.08 3.26
CA MET A 72 -8.60 10.76 4.62
C MET A 72 -7.79 11.55 5.66
N PRO A 73 -8.38 11.92 6.80
CA PRO A 73 -7.70 12.68 7.84
C PRO A 73 -6.76 11.80 8.67
N PHE A 74 -5.52 12.25 8.88
CA PHE A 74 -4.52 11.59 9.73
C PHE A 74 -3.80 12.57 10.64
N PHE A 75 -3.39 12.08 11.81
CA PHE A 75 -2.50 12.80 12.72
C PHE A 75 -1.05 12.70 12.24
N PRO A 76 -0.27 13.80 12.26
CA PRO A 76 1.17 13.78 12.07
C PRO A 76 1.88 12.77 12.95
N GLY A 77 2.90 12.11 12.37
CA GLY A 77 3.70 11.11 13.07
C GLY A 77 3.87 9.82 12.26
N GLU A 78 4.16 8.74 13.00
CA GLU A 78 4.22 7.38 12.45
C GLU A 78 2.81 6.82 12.28
N MET A 79 2.51 6.36 11.07
CA MET A 79 1.26 5.67 10.73
C MET A 79 1.53 4.20 10.49
N LEU A 80 0.79 3.35 11.19
CA LEU A 80 0.80 1.90 11.06
C LEU A 80 -0.52 1.45 10.43
N GLU A 81 -0.55 1.45 9.11
CA GLU A 81 -1.76 1.09 8.35
C GLU A 81 -1.77 -0.40 8.00
N PRO A 82 -2.94 -1.08 8.12
CA PRO A 82 -3.07 -2.46 7.70
C PRO A 82 -2.91 -2.58 6.17
N VAL A 83 -2.42 -3.73 5.70
CA VAL A 83 -2.21 -3.96 4.25
C VAL A 83 -3.53 -3.88 3.46
N GLU A 84 -4.66 -4.18 4.12
CA GLU A 84 -6.02 -4.00 3.64
C GLU A 84 -6.33 -2.56 3.21
N ALA A 85 -5.74 -1.56 3.88
CA ALA A 85 -6.00 -0.15 3.58
C ALA A 85 -5.51 0.26 2.17
N PHE A 86 -4.70 -0.59 1.52
CA PHE A 86 -4.03 -0.28 0.27
C PHE A 86 -4.54 -1.09 -0.93
N ASP A 87 -5.61 -1.89 -0.80
CA ASP A 87 -6.24 -2.62 -1.92
C ASP A 87 -5.30 -3.56 -2.70
N ILE A 88 -4.19 -3.99 -2.08
CA ILE A 88 -3.12 -4.76 -2.72
C ILE A 88 -3.63 -6.09 -3.28
N ILE A 89 -4.47 -6.78 -2.52
CA ILE A 89 -4.94 -8.12 -2.90
C ILE A 89 -6.02 -8.05 -3.97
N ASN A 90 -6.88 -7.04 -3.92
CA ASN A 90 -7.80 -6.76 -5.01
C ASN A 90 -7.01 -6.55 -6.33
N LEU A 91 -5.95 -5.74 -6.29
CA LEU A 91 -5.09 -5.54 -7.45
C LEU A 91 -4.40 -6.84 -7.92
N LEU A 92 -3.81 -7.63 -7.02
CA LEU A 92 -3.13 -8.88 -7.38
C LEU A 92 -4.08 -9.95 -7.95
N SER A 93 -5.29 -10.07 -7.39
CA SER A 93 -6.28 -11.07 -7.81
C SER A 93 -6.89 -10.77 -9.19
N THR A 94 -6.91 -9.51 -9.64
CA THR A 94 -7.27 -9.20 -11.04
C THR A 94 -6.29 -9.76 -12.08
N THR A 95 -5.11 -10.21 -11.64
CA THR A 95 -4.08 -10.76 -12.54
C THR A 95 -4.21 -12.26 -12.76
N ALA A 96 -4.96 -12.96 -11.90
CA ALA A 96 -5.45 -14.29 -12.24
C ALA A 96 -6.72 -14.16 -13.07
N SER A 97 -7.00 -15.21 -13.85
CA SER A 97 -8.24 -15.37 -14.62
C SER A 97 -9.44 -14.76 -13.90
N LYS A 98 -10.14 -13.83 -14.57
CA LYS A 98 -11.28 -13.02 -14.09
C LYS A 98 -12.04 -13.72 -12.97
N PHE A 99 -12.26 -13.02 -11.85
CA PHE A 99 -13.11 -13.46 -10.74
C PHE A 99 -14.36 -14.19 -11.27
N SER A 100 -14.29 -15.51 -11.32
CA SER A 100 -15.41 -16.38 -11.64
C SER A 100 -15.73 -17.15 -10.38
N SER A 101 -17.02 -17.42 -10.15
CA SER A 101 -17.46 -18.26 -9.03
C SER A 101 -16.88 -19.69 -9.06
N SER A 102 -16.26 -20.09 -10.18
CA SER A 102 -15.59 -21.37 -10.38
C SER A 102 -14.07 -21.35 -10.16
N SER A 103 -13.45 -20.19 -9.95
CA SER A 103 -11.99 -20.06 -9.78
C SER A 103 -11.62 -19.81 -8.31
N TYR A 104 -10.49 -20.39 -7.87
CA TYR A 104 -9.96 -20.09 -6.54
C TYR A 104 -9.56 -18.60 -6.44
N PRO A 105 -10.14 -17.82 -5.50
CA PRO A 105 -10.02 -16.35 -5.50
C PRO A 105 -8.65 -15.82 -5.06
N GLY A 106 -7.77 -16.70 -4.56
CA GLY A 106 -6.43 -16.33 -4.12
C GLY A 106 -5.34 -16.55 -5.17
N LYS A 107 -5.63 -17.22 -6.30
CA LYS A 107 -4.60 -17.55 -7.29
C LYS A 107 -4.05 -16.27 -7.90
N VAL A 108 -2.75 -16.22 -8.14
CA VAL A 108 -2.04 -15.15 -8.84
C VAL A 108 -1.14 -15.79 -9.89
N ALA A 109 -1.04 -15.17 -11.07
CA ALA A 109 -0.16 -15.67 -12.11
C ALA A 109 1.33 -15.52 -11.71
N PRO A 110 2.23 -16.43 -12.08
CA PRO A 110 3.66 -16.29 -11.80
C PRO A 110 4.26 -14.98 -12.34
N GLY A 111 5.32 -14.52 -11.67
CA GLY A 111 6.09 -13.34 -12.05
C GLY A 111 6.60 -12.52 -10.88
N THR A 112 7.34 -11.46 -11.20
CA THR A 112 7.77 -10.47 -10.21
C THR A 112 6.79 -9.31 -10.20
N TYR A 113 6.22 -9.04 -9.03
CA TYR A 113 5.29 -7.94 -8.82
C TYR A 113 5.93 -6.87 -7.93
N GLU A 114 5.72 -5.59 -8.28
CA GLU A 114 6.03 -4.47 -7.39
C GLU A 114 4.71 -3.76 -7.07
N VAL A 115 4.40 -3.66 -5.78
CA VAL A 115 3.35 -2.78 -5.28
C VAL A 115 4.03 -1.52 -4.76
N ARG A 116 3.75 -0.39 -5.40
CA ARG A 116 4.24 0.91 -4.95
C ARG A 116 3.13 1.67 -4.25
N LEU A 117 3.36 2.00 -2.98
CA LEU A 117 2.47 2.80 -2.16
C LEU A 117 3.01 4.22 -2.08
N THR A 118 2.17 5.18 -2.41
CA THR A 118 2.48 6.61 -2.32
C THR A 118 1.41 7.30 -1.49
N ALA A 119 1.84 8.28 -0.70
CA ALA A 119 0.96 9.07 0.14
C ALA A 119 1.25 10.56 -0.10
N LYS A 120 0.22 11.29 -0.52
CA LYS A 120 0.30 12.70 -0.85
C LYS A 120 -0.53 13.50 0.15
N MET A 121 0.06 14.51 0.77
CA MET A 121 -0.69 15.42 1.61
C MET A 121 -1.42 16.47 0.77
N ILE A 122 -2.65 16.81 1.15
CA ILE A 122 -3.46 17.84 0.50
C ILE A 122 -3.35 19.14 1.27
N GLY A 123 -3.12 20.24 0.55
CA GLY A 123 -3.09 21.59 1.12
C GLY A 123 -1.82 21.94 1.90
N VAL A 124 -0.86 21.02 2.01
CA VAL A 124 0.46 21.26 2.61
C VAL A 124 1.59 20.75 1.73
N LYS A 125 2.75 21.37 1.83
CA LYS A 125 3.96 20.95 1.12
C LYS A 125 4.62 19.80 1.88
N GLY A 126 4.85 18.70 1.18
CA GLY A 126 5.59 17.54 1.66
C GLY A 126 5.10 16.26 0.99
N GLU A 127 6.01 15.32 0.79
CA GLU A 127 5.72 14.00 0.24
C GLU A 127 6.26 12.97 1.21
N ILE A 128 5.50 11.89 1.42
CA ILE A 128 5.97 10.75 2.18
C ILE A 128 6.73 9.85 1.21
N ALA A 129 7.92 9.39 1.59
CA ALA A 129 8.70 8.49 0.76
C ALA A 129 7.86 7.27 0.37
N PRO A 130 7.90 6.85 -0.92
CA PRO A 130 7.14 5.70 -1.35
C PRO A 130 7.63 4.43 -0.68
N VAL A 131 6.70 3.51 -0.42
CA VAL A 131 6.98 2.16 0.06
C VAL A 131 6.79 1.19 -1.11
N SER A 132 7.79 0.35 -1.37
CA SER A 132 7.70 -0.68 -2.41
C SER A 132 7.67 -2.08 -1.78
N LEU A 133 6.65 -2.86 -2.12
CA LEU A 133 6.59 -4.29 -1.80
C LEU A 133 6.94 -5.06 -3.07
N VAL A 134 8.03 -5.82 -3.07
CA VAL A 134 8.40 -6.70 -4.17
C VAL A 134 8.00 -8.12 -3.83
N ILE A 135 7.10 -8.67 -4.63
CA ILE A 135 6.48 -9.98 -4.40
C ILE A 135 6.94 -10.91 -5.53
N PHE A 136 7.62 -11.98 -5.16
CA PHE A 136 8.03 -13.05 -6.05
C PHE A 136 7.02 -14.18 -5.96
N ILE A 137 6.38 -14.49 -7.09
CA ILE A 137 5.40 -15.57 -7.26
C ILE A 137 5.91 -16.54 -8.31
#